data_AF-A0A3G9JCA9-F1
#
_entry.id   AF-A0A3G9JCA9-F1
#
_cell.length_a   1.000
_cell.length_b   1.000
_cell.length_c   1.000
_cell.angle_alpha   90.00
_cell.angle_beta   90.00
_cell.angle_gamma   90.00
#
_symmetry.space_group_name_H-M   'P 1'
#
loop_
_entity.id
_entity.type
_entity.pdbx_description
1 polymer ?
#
loop_
_entity_poly.entity_id
_entity_poly.type
_entity_poly.pdbx_seq_one_letter_code
_entity_poly.pdbx_strand_id
1 'polypeptide(L)'
;MFYDKEKEWRRKDAPSSVIEQAKGILRMEVSPSEHEMREYSMDKRAKDLLTKEFFVYITRKISPHLVFSGTQELTIEWLESVKSVQVAETIIGFTSLGKAFGYATMKQLYNKGTFSNRMKLLEKSPQATILSPHEISYSAIN
;
A
#
# COMPACT_ATOMS: atom_id res chain seq x y z
N MET A 1 11.45 3.32 3.55
CA MET A 1 11.96 2.92 2.22
C MET A 1 11.47 1.51 1.90
N PHE A 2 10.97 1.26 0.68
CA PHE A 2 10.66 -0.09 0.23
C PHE A 2 11.76 -0.61 -0.66
N TYR A 3 12.12 -1.88 -0.51
CA TYR A 3 13.06 -2.53 -1.40
C TYR A 3 12.87 -4.05 -1.43
N ASP A 4 13.28 -4.63 -2.55
CA ASP A 4 13.34 -6.08 -2.76
C ASP A 4 14.48 -6.67 -1.93
N LYS A 5 14.13 -7.52 -0.96
CA LYS A 5 15.08 -8.06 0.01
C LYS A 5 16.02 -9.07 -0.63
N GLU A 6 15.55 -9.82 -1.62
CA GLU A 6 16.37 -10.77 -2.39
C GLU A 6 17.46 -10.01 -3.15
N LYS A 7 17.09 -8.92 -3.86
CA LYS A 7 18.05 -8.08 -4.59
C LYS A 7 19.08 -7.41 -3.68
N GLU A 8 18.72 -7.09 -2.44
CA GLU A 8 19.68 -6.58 -1.47
C GLU A 8 20.68 -7.66 -1.05
N TRP A 9 20.21 -8.87 -0.73
CA TRP A 9 21.09 -9.97 -0.30
C TRP A 9 22.01 -10.47 -1.42
N ARG A 10 21.52 -10.51 -2.66
CA ARG A 10 22.37 -10.78 -3.84
C ARG A 10 23.48 -9.75 -3.98
N ARG A 11 23.19 -8.46 -3.76
CA ARG A 11 24.20 -7.38 -3.80
C ARG A 11 25.21 -7.44 -2.65
N LYS A 12 24.87 -8.13 -1.55
CA LYS A 12 25.72 -8.31 -0.37
C LYS A 12 26.46 -9.65 -0.38
N ASP A 13 26.41 -10.41 -1.48
CA ASP A 13 27.02 -11.74 -1.61
C ASP A 13 26.67 -12.69 -0.45
N ALA A 14 25.41 -12.64 0.01
CA ALA A 14 24.94 -13.49 1.09
C ALA A 14 24.86 -14.97 0.66
N PRO A 15 24.92 -15.93 1.61
CA PRO A 15 24.76 -17.34 1.30
C PRO A 15 23.46 -17.65 0.56
N SER A 16 23.48 -18.65 -0.33
CA SER A 16 22.32 -19.03 -1.14
C SER A 16 21.08 -19.37 -0.30
N SER A 17 21.28 -19.93 0.90
CA SER A 17 20.19 -20.20 1.85
C SER A 17 19.47 -18.94 2.32
N VAL A 18 20.20 -17.83 2.52
CA VAL A 18 19.63 -16.54 2.94
C VAL A 18 18.91 -15.86 1.78
N ILE A 19 19.46 -15.97 0.57
CA ILE A 19 18.83 -15.42 -0.65
C ILE A 19 17.50 -16.14 -0.92
N GLU A 20 17.46 -17.47 -0.79
CA GLU A 20 16.23 -18.23 -1.02
C GLU A 20 15.15 -17.89 0.03
N GLN A 21 15.54 -17.70 1.30
CA GLN A 21 14.61 -17.24 2.33
C GLN A 21 14.05 -15.82 2.08
N ALA A 22 14.78 -14.99 1.34
CA ALA A 22 14.38 -13.63 1.02
C ALA A 22 13.55 -13.50 -0.26
N LYS A 23 13.37 -14.59 -1.00
CA LYS A 23 12.67 -14.61 -2.27
C LYS A 23 11.22 -14.17 -2.11
N GLY A 24 10.79 -13.24 -2.95
CA GLY A 24 9.44 -12.67 -2.90
C GLY A 24 9.17 -11.73 -1.71
N ILE A 25 10.19 -11.40 -0.89
CA ILE A 25 10.03 -10.48 0.24
C ILE A 25 10.26 -9.04 -0.20
N LEU A 26 9.20 -8.24 -0.15
CA LEU A 26 9.29 -6.78 -0.18
C LEU A 26 9.47 -6.26 1.26
N ARG A 27 10.59 -5.61 1.55
CA ARG A 27 10.87 -5.05 2.88
C ARG A 27 10.51 -3.57 2.93
N MET A 28 9.71 -3.20 3.93
CA MET A 28 9.56 -1.82 4.37
C MET A 28 10.56 -1.55 5.49
N GLU A 29 11.47 -0.63 5.27
CA GLU A 29 12.37 -0.14 6.30
C GLU A 29 11.92 1.24 6.79
N VAL A 30 11.77 1.33 8.09
CA VAL A 30 11.40 2.56 8.79
C VAL A 30 12.53 2.92 9.73
N SER A 31 13.01 4.15 9.61
CA SER A 31 14.06 4.70 10.47
C SER A 31 13.47 5.87 11.25
N PRO A 32 12.89 5.63 12.44
CA PRO A 32 12.38 6.71 13.28
C PRO A 32 13.50 7.68 13.64
N SER A 33 13.20 8.97 13.61
CA SER A 33 14.10 10.00 14.10
C SER A 33 14.31 9.90 15.61
N GLU A 34 15.39 10.50 16.12
CA GLU A 34 15.61 10.55 17.57
C GLU A 34 14.47 11.24 18.33
N HIS A 35 13.82 12.20 17.69
CA HIS A 35 12.69 12.91 18.26
C HIS A 35 11.49 11.99 18.43
N GLU A 36 11.14 11.23 17.39
CA GLU A 36 10.04 10.25 17.43
C GLU A 36 10.31 9.11 18.41
N MET A 37 11.56 8.67 18.54
CA MET A 37 11.92 7.69 19.56
C MET A 37 11.73 8.26 20.97
N ARG A 38 12.11 9.52 21.20
CA ARG A 38 11.95 10.19 22.51
C ARG A 38 10.49 10.51 22.86
N GLU A 39 9.65 10.78 21.87
CA GLU A 39 8.19 10.92 22.08
C GLU A 39 7.59 9.67 22.72
N TYR A 40 8.17 8.49 22.45
CA TYR A 40 7.72 7.23 23.02
C TYR A 40 8.52 6.80 24.26
N SER A 41 9.85 6.87 24.21
CA SER A 41 10.76 6.55 25.32
C SER A 41 11.91 7.54 25.37
N MET A 42 11.92 8.37 26.42
CA MET A 42 12.95 9.41 26.63
C MET A 42 14.37 8.84 26.63
N ASP A 43 14.56 7.65 27.22
CA ASP A 43 15.85 6.99 27.34
C ASP A 43 16.22 6.16 26.10
N LYS A 44 15.30 6.01 25.13
CA LYS A 44 15.47 5.23 23.89
C LYS A 44 15.99 3.80 24.14
N ARG A 45 15.68 3.19 25.29
CA ARG A 45 16.19 1.86 25.62
C ARG A 45 15.57 0.83 24.69
N ALA A 46 16.38 -0.12 24.22
CA ALA A 46 15.92 -1.16 23.31
C ALA A 46 14.69 -1.91 23.85
N LYS A 47 14.67 -2.23 25.15
CA LYS A 47 13.52 -2.90 25.80
C LYS A 47 12.21 -2.10 25.73
N ASP A 48 12.29 -0.77 25.63
CA ASP A 48 11.13 0.11 25.57
C ASP A 48 10.68 0.33 24.11
N LEU A 49 11.58 0.15 23.14
CA LEU A 49 11.34 0.36 21.70
C LEU A 49 11.07 -0.95 20.92
N LEU A 50 11.49 -2.10 21.43
CA LEU A 50 11.22 -3.42 20.83
C LEU A 50 9.89 -4.00 21.31
N THR A 51 8.88 -3.15 21.45
CA THR A 51 7.54 -3.52 21.92
C THR A 51 6.53 -3.42 20.79
N LYS A 52 5.43 -4.16 20.93
CA LYS A 52 4.28 -4.05 20.01
C LYS A 52 3.74 -2.62 19.94
N GLU A 53 3.71 -1.94 21.08
CA GLU A 53 3.17 -0.59 21.21
C GLU A 53 4.00 0.43 20.43
N PHE A 54 5.35 0.35 20.50
CA PHE A 54 6.21 1.22 19.70
C PHE A 54 6.06 0.92 18.21
N PHE A 55 6.00 -0.36 17.83
CA PHE A 55 5.75 -0.76 16.44
C PHE A 55 4.44 -0.16 15.90
N VAL A 56 3.34 -0.27 16.65
CA VAL A 56 2.05 0.31 16.28
C VAL A 56 2.13 1.84 16.19
N TYR A 57 2.80 2.49 17.14
CA TYR A 57 2.97 3.95 17.15
C TYR A 57 3.69 4.46 15.89
N ILE A 58 4.81 3.84 15.52
CA ILE A 58 5.58 4.23 14.32
C ILE A 58 4.84 3.88 13.02
N THR A 59 4.28 2.67 12.92
CA THR A 59 3.59 2.24 11.70
C THR A 59 2.32 3.04 11.43
N ARG A 60 1.60 3.49 12.47
CA ARG A 60 0.44 4.39 12.31
C ARG A 60 0.80 5.73 11.67
N LYS A 61 2.00 6.27 11.92
CA LYS A 61 2.45 7.51 11.27
C LYS A 61 2.71 7.31 9.78
N ILE A 62 3.07 6.10 9.36
CA ILE A 62 3.55 5.81 7.99
C ILE A 62 2.45 5.20 7.12
N SER A 63 1.58 4.37 7.71
CA SER A 63 0.53 3.65 6.99
C SER A 63 -0.36 4.54 6.12
N PRO A 64 -0.77 5.76 6.52
CA PRO A 64 -1.60 6.63 5.67
C PRO A 64 -0.89 7.09 4.39
N HIS A 65 0.44 7.05 4.38
CA HIS A 65 1.27 7.45 3.23
C HIS A 65 1.61 6.27 2.32
N LEU A 66 1.25 5.04 2.70
CA LEU A 66 1.43 3.85 1.89
C LEU A 66 0.36 3.78 0.81
N VAL A 67 0.63 4.43 -0.32
CA VAL A 67 -0.19 4.29 -1.53
C VAL A 67 0.30 3.09 -2.31
N PHE A 68 -0.34 1.95 -2.13
CA PHE A 68 -0.17 0.81 -3.03
C PHE A 68 -0.96 1.11 -4.31
N SER A 69 -0.28 1.65 -5.30
CA SER A 69 -0.82 1.68 -6.66
C SER A 69 -0.84 0.24 -7.15
N GLY A 70 -1.97 -0.46 -7.01
CA GLY A 70 -2.14 -1.75 -7.67
C GLY A 70 -1.82 -1.58 -9.15
N THR A 71 -0.76 -2.25 -9.62
CA THR A 71 -0.60 -2.54 -11.04
C THR A 71 -1.69 -3.55 -11.36
N GLN A 72 -2.82 -2.98 -11.74
CA GLN A 72 -4.04 -3.71 -12.00
C GLN A 72 -3.87 -4.42 -13.33
N GLU A 73 -3.60 -5.72 -13.27
CA GLU A 73 -3.75 -6.56 -14.44
C GLU A 73 -5.24 -6.60 -14.77
N LEU A 74 -5.61 -6.02 -15.91
CA LEU A 74 -6.96 -6.12 -16.45
C LEU A 74 -7.13 -7.54 -16.97
N THR A 75 -7.83 -8.39 -16.23
CA THR A 75 -8.10 -9.78 -16.65
C THR A 75 -9.46 -9.89 -17.36
N ILE A 76 -9.68 -11.01 -18.05
CA ILE A 76 -10.97 -11.30 -18.71
C ILE A 76 -12.07 -11.46 -17.66
N GLU A 77 -11.77 -12.13 -16.54
CA GLU A 77 -12.71 -12.34 -15.44
C GLU A 77 -13.17 -11.01 -14.83
N TRP A 78 -12.28 -10.02 -14.76
CA TRP A 78 -12.66 -8.67 -14.37
C TRP A 78 -13.64 -8.04 -15.38
N LEU A 79 -13.36 -8.17 -16.68
CA LEU A 79 -14.22 -7.62 -17.73
C LEU A 79 -15.61 -8.28 -17.73
N GLU A 80 -15.70 -9.57 -17.41
CA GLU A 80 -16.96 -10.30 -17.25
C GLU A 80 -17.74 -9.87 -15.99
N SER A 81 -17.02 -9.45 -14.93
CA SER A 81 -17.64 -9.01 -13.67
C SER A 81 -18.32 -7.64 -13.75
N VAL A 82 -17.99 -6.82 -14.75
CA VAL A 82 -18.60 -5.50 -14.95
C VAL A 82 -19.82 -5.59 -15.86
N LYS A 83 -20.83 -4.76 -15.57
CA LYS A 83 -22.15 -4.82 -16.22
C LYS A 83 -22.10 -4.72 -17.76
N SER A 84 -21.13 -4.00 -18.32
CA SER A 84 -20.90 -3.89 -19.76
C SER A 84 -19.51 -3.36 -20.08
N VAL A 85 -19.04 -3.57 -21.31
CA VAL A 85 -17.77 -3.04 -21.83
C VAL A 85 -17.71 -1.51 -21.72
N GLN A 86 -18.80 -0.82 -21.99
CA GLN A 86 -18.87 0.65 -21.84
C GLN A 86 -18.63 1.10 -20.40
N VAL A 87 -19.12 0.34 -19.41
CA VAL A 87 -18.84 0.60 -17.99
C VAL A 87 -17.37 0.32 -17.67
N ALA A 88 -16.80 -0.73 -18.26
CA ALA A 88 -15.38 -1.05 -18.15
C ALA A 88 -14.50 0.10 -18.66
N GLU A 89 -14.74 0.57 -19.89
CA GLU A 89 -14.04 1.71 -20.51
C GLU A 89 -14.16 2.97 -19.66
N THR A 90 -15.36 3.21 -19.13
CA THR A 90 -15.63 4.34 -18.25
C THR A 90 -14.78 4.29 -16.98
N ILE A 91 -14.72 3.13 -16.32
CA ILE A 91 -13.95 2.93 -15.08
C ILE A 91 -12.46 3.06 -15.36
N ILE A 92 -11.97 2.41 -16.42
CA ILE A 92 -10.57 2.48 -16.85
C ILE A 92 -10.19 3.92 -17.17
N GLY A 93 -10.95 4.59 -18.04
CA GLY A 93 -10.67 5.96 -18.46
C GLY A 93 -10.70 6.95 -17.29
N PHE A 94 -11.72 6.86 -16.42
CA PHE A 94 -11.81 7.72 -15.25
C PHE A 94 -10.66 7.49 -14.26
N THR A 95 -10.25 6.23 -14.04
CA THR A 95 -9.14 5.87 -13.16
C THR A 95 -7.80 6.35 -13.73
N SER A 96 -7.57 6.16 -15.03
CA SER A 96 -6.36 6.63 -15.72
C SER A 96 -6.22 8.15 -15.64
N LEU A 97 -7.31 8.90 -15.86
CA LEU A 97 -7.33 10.35 -15.72
C LEU A 97 -7.10 10.78 -14.25
N GLY A 98 -7.72 10.10 -13.29
CA GLY A 98 -7.52 10.34 -11.86
C GLY A 98 -6.07 10.09 -11.41
N LYS A 99 -5.42 9.05 -11.94
CA LYS A 99 -4.00 8.75 -11.69
C LYS A 99 -3.06 9.79 -12.34
N ALA A 100 -3.37 10.22 -13.56
CA ALA A 100 -2.53 11.16 -14.30
C ALA A 100 -2.62 12.61 -13.77
N PHE A 101 -3.81 13.06 -13.36
CA PHE A 101 -4.07 14.48 -13.05
C PHE A 101 -4.60 14.73 -11.63
N GLY A 102 -4.91 13.68 -10.87
CA GLY A 102 -5.48 13.76 -9.53
C GLY A 102 -7.01 13.92 -9.52
N TYR A 103 -7.69 13.23 -8.60
CA TYR A 103 -9.15 13.27 -8.48
C TYR A 103 -9.70 14.64 -8.07
N ALA A 104 -8.92 15.48 -7.37
CA ALA A 104 -9.30 16.84 -7.04
C ALA A 104 -9.43 17.71 -8.31
N THR A 105 -8.46 17.59 -9.23
CA THR A 105 -8.49 18.22 -10.55
C THR A 105 -9.67 17.71 -11.37
N MET A 106 -9.88 16.38 -11.39
CA MET A 106 -11.00 15.80 -12.11
C MET A 106 -12.36 16.27 -11.60
N LYS A 107 -12.50 16.52 -10.29
CA LYS A 107 -13.73 17.05 -9.68
C LYS A 107 -14.07 18.47 -10.16
N GLN A 108 -13.08 19.25 -10.56
CA GLN A 108 -13.27 20.59 -11.12
C GLN A 108 -13.67 20.52 -12.61
N LEU A 109 -13.15 19.54 -13.35
CA LEU A 109 -13.42 19.37 -14.79
C LEU A 109 -14.76 18.71 -15.08
N TYR A 110 -15.18 17.76 -14.26
CA TYR A 110 -16.48 17.12 -14.40
C TYR A 110 -17.58 17.97 -13.75
N ASN A 111 -18.78 17.94 -14.34
CA ASN A 111 -19.95 18.39 -13.61
C ASN A 111 -20.16 17.51 -12.35
N LYS A 112 -20.78 18.08 -11.31
CA LYS A 112 -20.94 17.44 -9.99
C LYS A 112 -21.64 16.08 -10.05
N GLY A 113 -22.65 15.95 -10.92
CA GLY A 113 -23.40 14.71 -11.10
C GLY A 113 -22.57 13.60 -11.76
N THR A 114 -21.89 13.92 -12.84
CA THR A 114 -20.99 13.01 -13.56
C THR A 114 -19.86 12.55 -12.65
N PHE A 115 -19.18 13.46 -11.95
CA PHE A 115 -18.10 13.09 -11.03
C PHE A 115 -18.60 12.12 -9.95
N SER A 116 -19.73 12.43 -9.31
CA SER A 116 -20.33 11.59 -8.28
C SER A 116 -20.72 10.21 -8.82
N ASN A 117 -21.25 10.14 -10.04
CA ASN A 117 -21.61 8.88 -10.69
C ASN A 117 -20.36 8.06 -11.05
N ARG A 118 -19.27 8.69 -11.51
CA ARG A 118 -18.00 8.00 -11.79
C ARG A 118 -17.35 7.46 -10.51
N MET A 119 -17.38 8.21 -9.42
CA MET A 119 -16.92 7.74 -8.11
C MET A 119 -17.74 6.54 -7.62
N LYS A 120 -19.07 6.59 -7.72
CA LYS A 120 -19.93 5.45 -7.35
C LYS A 120 -19.69 4.21 -8.22
N LEU A 121 -19.35 4.38 -9.49
CA LEU A 121 -18.98 3.27 -10.37
C LEU A 121 -17.64 2.65 -9.96
N LEU A 122 -16.68 3.48 -9.56
CA LEU A 122 -15.37 3.03 -9.09
C LEU A 122 -15.49 2.28 -7.76
N GLU A 123 -16.28 2.79 -6.80
CA GLU A 123 -16.52 2.14 -5.50
C GLU A 123 -17.17 0.75 -5.63
N LYS A 124 -18.04 0.58 -6.63
CA LYS A 124 -18.72 -0.69 -6.92
C LYS A 124 -17.88 -1.63 -7.79
N SER A 125 -16.75 -1.15 -8.32
CA SER A 125 -15.87 -1.98 -9.10
C SER A 125 -15.19 -2.98 -8.16
N PRO A 126 -15.07 -4.28 -8.53
CA PRO A 126 -14.32 -5.28 -7.76
C PRO A 126 -12.83 -4.92 -7.56
N GLN A 127 -12.40 -3.83 -8.20
CA GLN A 127 -11.10 -3.16 -8.11
C GLN A 127 -10.90 -2.32 -6.85
N ALA A 128 -11.90 -2.18 -5.97
CA ALA A 128 -11.68 -1.75 -4.60
C ALA A 128 -10.97 -2.88 -3.85
N THR A 129 -9.71 -3.15 -4.22
CA THR A 129 -8.82 -4.03 -3.47
C THR A 129 -8.46 -3.31 -2.19
N ILE A 130 -9.40 -3.32 -1.25
CA ILE A 130 -9.08 -3.32 0.15
C ILE A 130 -8.30 -4.62 0.31
N LEU A 131 -6.97 -4.53 0.38
CA LEU A 131 -6.15 -5.66 0.80
C LEU A 131 -6.87 -6.27 2.01
N SER A 132 -7.28 -7.54 1.90
CA SER A 132 -7.91 -8.25 3.00
C SER A 132 -7.05 -8.00 4.23
N PRO A 133 -7.60 -7.55 5.36
CA PRO A 133 -6.78 -7.34 6.55
C PRO A 133 -6.08 -8.66 6.87
N HIS A 134 -4.79 -8.72 6.57
CA HIS A 134 -3.95 -9.81 7.03
C HIS A 134 -3.73 -9.59 8.51
N GLU A 135 -4.03 -10.60 9.33
CA GLU A 135 -3.70 -10.56 10.73
C GLU A 135 -2.18 -10.44 10.87
N ILE A 136 -1.72 -9.34 11.44
CA ILE A 136 -0.31 -9.17 11.79
C ILE A 136 -0.02 -10.19 12.89
N SER A 137 0.79 -11.21 12.57
CA SER A 137 1.25 -12.17 13.57
C SER A 137 2.24 -11.48 14.51
N TYR A 138 1.81 -11.22 15.74
CA TYR A 138 2.67 -10.67 16.80
C TYR A 138 3.42 -11.76 17.58
N SER A 139 3.33 -13.04 17.19
CA SER A 139 3.94 -14.16 17.92
C SER A 139 5.46 -14.04 18.14
N ALA A 140 6.14 -13.23 17.33
CA ALA A 140 7.57 -12.95 17.45
C ALA A 140 7.91 -11.62 18.17
N ILE A 141 6.91 -10.85 18.60
CA ILE A 141 7.07 -9.55 19.28
C ILE A 141 6.47 -9.70 20.68
N ASN A 142 7.34 -9.89 21.67
CA ASN A 142 6.97 -9.97 23.10
C ASN A 142 6.58 -8.61 23.67
#